data_AF-A0A661HVP1-F1
#
_entry.id   AF-A0A661HVP1-F1
#
_cell.length_a   1.000
_cell.length_b   1.000
_cell.length_c   1.000
_cell.angle_alpha   90.00
_cell.angle_beta   90.00
_cell.angle_gamma   90.00
#
_symmetry.space_group_name_H-M   'P 1'
#
loop_
_entity.id
_entity.type
_entity.pdbx_description
1 polymer ?
#
loop_
_entity_poly.entity_id
_entity_poly.type
_entity_poly.pdbx_seq_one_letter_code
_entity_poly.pdbx_strand_id
1 'polypeptide(L)'
;MTIPFEELVVFTLLLLGVVGIYYALKLHYIFAFGLVKKTSISEEKKQKIEKIKNYVFTFLKVLLLIGLVSMFVFGTGVLMDGMSLKALVIDLWQKIPEGFWFSLLWTLIRIAVLIVVVRYVLKKIYVFLDKQQEKTIAKRRYNTENVELVYLRIHNTIKYTFVLGVIYRIVHFFPFLLEVSYVFLVALILFFIVALGITLKEVILMRASLRK
;
A
#
# COMPACT_ATOMS: atom_id res chain seq x y z
N MET A 1 -45.51 3.04 13.03
CA MET A 1 -45.04 2.97 11.62
C MET A 1 -44.53 1.56 11.39
N THR A 2 -45.10 0.81 10.45
CA THR A 2 -44.65 -0.56 10.13
C THR A 2 -43.59 -0.49 9.03
N ILE A 3 -42.37 -0.95 9.32
CA ILE A 3 -41.29 -0.99 8.33
C ILE A 3 -41.64 -2.10 7.30
N PRO A 4 -41.67 -1.79 5.99
CA PRO A 4 -41.93 -2.81 4.96
C PRO A 4 -40.87 -3.92 4.99
N PHE A 5 -41.28 -5.15 4.72
CA PHE A 5 -40.37 -6.31 4.71
C PHE A 5 -39.20 -6.13 3.73
N GLU A 6 -39.43 -5.52 2.56
CA GLU A 6 -38.39 -5.24 1.57
C GLU A 6 -37.26 -4.38 2.13
N GLU A 7 -37.57 -3.39 2.97
CA GLU A 7 -36.58 -2.51 3.58
C GLU A 7 -35.71 -3.26 4.60
N LEU A 8 -36.30 -4.21 5.33
CA LEU A 8 -35.56 -5.11 6.23
C LEU A 8 -34.60 -6.03 5.47
N VAL A 9 -35.01 -6.51 4.30
CA VAL A 9 -34.15 -7.31 3.41
C VAL A 9 -32.98 -6.46 2.91
N VAL A 10 -33.23 -5.26 2.40
CA VAL A 10 -32.17 -4.35 1.94
C VAL A 10 -31.21 -3.98 3.08
N PHE A 11 -31.74 -3.70 4.27
CA PHE A 11 -30.92 -3.41 5.44
C PHE A 11 -30.02 -4.59 5.83
N THR A 12 -30.57 -5.80 5.82
CA THR A 12 -29.80 -7.04 6.07
C THR A 12 -28.71 -7.24 5.02
N LEU A 13 -29.01 -6.98 3.74
CA LEU A 13 -28.04 -7.06 2.64
C LEU A 13 -26.92 -6.03 2.79
N LEU A 14 -27.21 -4.81 3.24
CA LEU A 14 -26.19 -3.80 3.52
C LEU A 14 -25.22 -4.24 4.63
N LEU A 15 -25.75 -4.80 5.73
CA LEU A 15 -24.93 -5.35 6.81
C LEU A 15 -24.09 -6.54 6.33
N LEU A 16 -24.68 -7.45 5.54
CA LEU A 16 -23.95 -8.54 4.90
C LEU A 16 -22.87 -8.03 3.94
N GLY A 17 -23.10 -6.91 3.26
CA GLY A 17 -22.10 -6.24 2.42
C GLY A 17 -20.87 -5.82 3.22
N VAL A 18 -21.05 -5.24 4.41
CA VAL A 18 -19.94 -4.90 5.33
C VAL A 18 -19.16 -6.15 5.73
N VAL A 19 -19.86 -7.24 6.07
CA VAL A 19 -19.23 -8.53 6.38
C VAL A 19 -18.46 -9.09 5.17
N GLY A 20 -19.03 -8.98 3.98
CA GLY A 20 -18.41 -9.40 2.72
C GLY A 20 -17.10 -8.66 2.44
N ILE A 21 -17.08 -7.33 2.62
CA ILE A 21 -15.87 -6.51 2.49
C ILE A 21 -14.79 -6.97 3.48
N TYR A 22 -15.16 -7.23 4.74
CA TYR A 22 -14.22 -7.77 5.73
C TYR A 22 -13.61 -9.10 5.28
N TYR A 23 -14.42 -10.05 4.80
CA TYR A 23 -13.90 -11.34 4.33
C TYR A 23 -13.00 -11.20 3.10
N ALA A 24 -13.34 -10.33 2.16
CA ALA A 24 -12.51 -10.03 1.00
C ALA A 24 -11.14 -9.46 1.42
N LEU A 25 -11.12 -8.48 2.32
CA LEU A 25 -9.88 -7.93 2.88
C LEU A 25 -9.08 -8.99 3.64
N LYS A 26 -9.74 -9.79 4.49
CA LYS A 26 -9.10 -10.88 5.23
C LYS A 26 -8.44 -11.88 4.28
N LEU A 27 -9.13 -12.29 3.21
CA LEU A 27 -8.60 -13.19 2.19
C LEU A 27 -7.39 -12.57 1.48
N HIS A 28 -7.47 -11.29 1.10
CA HIS A 28 -6.35 -10.56 0.51
C HIS A 28 -5.11 -10.59 1.41
N TYR A 29 -5.26 -10.31 2.71
CA TYR A 29 -4.13 -10.35 3.64
C TYR A 29 -3.59 -11.76 3.88
N ILE A 30 -4.46 -12.77 3.95
CA ILE A 30 -4.03 -14.19 4.02
C ILE A 30 -3.15 -14.52 2.80
N PHE A 31 -3.58 -14.12 1.60
CA PHE A 31 -2.82 -14.31 0.38
C PHE A 31 -1.48 -13.55 0.41
N ALA A 32 -1.49 -12.26 0.79
CA ALA A 32 -0.29 -11.43 0.89
C ALA A 32 0.75 -12.01 1.86
N PHE A 33 0.34 -12.43 3.07
CA PHE A 33 1.24 -13.08 4.03
C PHE A 33 1.71 -14.46 3.55
N GLY A 34 0.88 -15.20 2.81
CA GLY A 34 1.25 -16.46 2.17
C GLY A 34 2.37 -16.31 1.14
N LEU A 35 2.39 -15.21 0.38
CA LEU A 35 3.47 -14.89 -0.55
C LEU A 35 4.78 -14.55 0.16
N VAL A 36 4.72 -13.83 1.30
CA VAL A 36 5.91 -13.45 2.08
C VAL A 36 6.57 -14.67 2.73
N LYS A 37 5.79 -15.66 3.17
CA LYS A 37 6.31 -16.89 3.80
C LYS A 37 7.30 -17.69 2.93
N LYS A 38 7.25 -17.54 1.60
CA LYS A 38 8.12 -18.25 0.65
C LYS A 38 9.44 -17.51 0.35
N THR A 39 9.82 -16.52 1.16
CA THR A 39 11.03 -15.71 0.95
C THR A 39 12.06 -15.96 2.06
N SER A 40 13.35 -15.82 1.76
CA SER A 40 14.44 -15.97 2.75
C SER A 40 14.31 -14.99 3.93
N ILE A 41 13.69 -13.83 3.71
CA ILE A 41 13.37 -12.83 4.74
C ILE A 41 12.38 -13.36 5.79
N SER A 42 11.51 -14.32 5.42
CA SER A 42 10.50 -14.89 6.31
C SER A 42 11.10 -15.77 7.40
N GLU A 43 12.22 -16.45 7.15
CA GLU A 43 12.90 -17.29 8.14
C GLU A 43 13.60 -16.43 9.20
N GLU A 44 14.33 -15.40 8.77
CA GLU A 44 15.07 -14.50 9.65
C GLU A 44 14.14 -13.62 10.52
N LYS A 45 12.98 -13.21 10.00
CA LYS A 45 12.06 -12.25 10.66
C LYS A 45 10.71 -12.84 11.04
N LYS A 46 10.60 -14.17 11.14
CA LYS A 46 9.36 -14.92 11.38
C LYS A 46 8.50 -14.37 12.52
N GLN A 47 9.11 -14.10 13.67
CA GLN A 47 8.40 -13.58 14.85
C GLN A 47 7.83 -12.17 14.63
N LYS A 48 8.56 -11.28 13.92
CA LYS A 48 8.07 -9.93 13.60
C LYS A 48 6.90 -9.99 12.62
N ILE A 49 6.98 -10.87 11.62
CA ILE A 49 5.91 -11.07 10.63
C ILE A 49 4.64 -11.59 11.30
N GLU A 50 4.75 -12.57 12.21
CA GLU A 50 3.57 -13.10 12.91
C GLU A 50 2.93 -12.05 13.84
N LYS A 51 3.74 -11.21 14.52
CA LYS A 51 3.21 -10.06 15.27
C LYS A 51 2.44 -9.10 14.37
N ILE A 52 3.02 -8.67 13.24
CA ILE A 52 2.37 -7.76 12.28
C ILE A 52 1.06 -8.36 11.77
N LYS A 53 1.07 -9.65 11.41
CA LYS A 53 -0.11 -10.38 10.98
C LYS A 53 -1.22 -10.34 12.03
N ASN A 54 -0.89 -10.57 13.30
CA ASN A 54 -1.85 -10.48 14.40
C ASN A 54 -2.41 -9.06 14.54
N TYR A 55 -1.56 -8.03 14.50
CA TYR A 55 -2.03 -6.64 14.54
C TYR A 55 -2.98 -6.30 13.39
N VAL A 56 -2.63 -6.69 12.15
CA VAL A 56 -3.47 -6.46 10.97
C VAL A 56 -4.83 -7.15 11.11
N PHE A 57 -4.88 -8.41 11.55
CA PHE A 57 -6.16 -9.11 11.73
C PHE A 57 -6.99 -8.57 12.90
N THR A 58 -6.36 -8.13 13.98
CA THR A 58 -7.06 -7.45 15.07
C THR A 58 -7.64 -6.13 14.59
N PHE A 59 -6.85 -5.33 13.87
CA PHE A 59 -7.30 -4.08 13.28
C PHE A 59 -8.47 -4.28 12.30
N LEU A 60 -8.43 -5.31 11.45
CA LEU A 60 -9.54 -5.67 10.56
C LEU A 60 -10.83 -6.02 11.32
N LYS A 61 -10.74 -6.69 12.47
CA LYS A 61 -11.91 -6.98 13.31
C LYS A 61 -12.50 -5.71 13.91
N VAL A 62 -11.65 -4.80 14.38
CA VAL A 62 -12.09 -3.48 14.89
C VAL A 62 -12.76 -2.69 13.77
N LEU A 63 -12.19 -2.67 12.57
CA LEU A 63 -12.81 -2.03 11.40
C LEU A 63 -14.15 -2.68 11.03
N LEU A 64 -14.27 -4.01 11.09
CA LEU A 64 -15.54 -4.70 10.87
C LEU A 64 -16.59 -4.25 11.89
N LEU A 65 -16.22 -4.20 13.17
CA LEU A 65 -17.13 -3.76 14.23
C LEU A 65 -17.59 -2.32 14.00
N ILE A 66 -16.66 -1.40 13.75
CA ILE A 66 -16.99 0.00 13.44
C ILE A 66 -17.89 0.08 12.20
N GLY A 67 -17.56 -0.65 11.14
CA GLY A 67 -18.36 -0.68 9.92
C GLY A 67 -19.79 -1.18 10.15
N LEU A 68 -19.96 -2.25 10.93
CA LEU A 68 -21.28 -2.80 11.28
C LEU A 68 -22.09 -1.82 12.13
N VAL A 69 -21.48 -1.22 13.16
CA VAL A 69 -22.15 -0.23 14.02
C VAL A 69 -22.56 0.98 13.20
N SER A 70 -21.66 1.54 12.38
CA SER A 70 -21.97 2.70 11.53
C SER A 70 -23.07 2.39 10.53
N MET A 71 -23.03 1.23 9.85
CA MET A 71 -24.07 0.83 8.91
C MET A 71 -25.40 0.56 9.60
N PHE A 72 -25.37 -0.01 10.80
CA PHE A 72 -26.56 -0.24 11.61
C PHE A 72 -27.22 1.07 12.00
N VAL A 73 -26.46 1.99 12.63
CA VAL A 73 -26.94 3.33 13.04
C VAL A 73 -27.47 4.11 11.84
N PHE A 74 -26.73 4.09 10.73
CA PHE A 74 -27.15 4.73 9.48
C PHE A 74 -28.47 4.16 8.96
N GLY A 75 -28.57 2.84 8.82
CA GLY A 75 -29.77 2.21 8.29
C GLY A 75 -30.98 2.40 9.20
N THR A 76 -30.81 2.31 10.52
CA THR A 76 -31.89 2.62 11.47
C THR A 76 -32.30 4.08 11.40
N GLY A 77 -31.35 5.02 11.30
CA GLY A 77 -31.64 6.45 11.20
C GLY A 77 -32.46 6.77 9.95
N VAL A 78 -32.03 6.28 8.78
CA VAL A 78 -32.75 6.46 7.51
C VAL A 78 -34.18 5.91 7.59
N LEU A 79 -34.36 4.73 8.18
CA LEU A 79 -35.70 4.13 8.35
C LEU A 79 -36.57 4.90 9.36
N MET A 80 -35.98 5.43 10.42
CA MET A 80 -36.68 6.27 11.41
C MET A 80 -37.15 7.61 10.82
N ASP A 81 -36.38 8.16 9.89
CA ASP A 81 -36.74 9.37 9.13
C ASP A 81 -37.80 9.10 8.04
N GLY A 82 -38.27 7.85 7.91
CA GLY A 82 -39.28 7.45 6.93
C GLY A 82 -38.78 7.35 5.49
N MET A 83 -37.46 7.36 5.28
CA MET A 83 -36.85 7.22 3.96
C MET A 83 -36.67 5.76 3.56
N SER A 84 -36.75 5.46 2.26
CA SER A 84 -36.53 4.12 1.71
C SER A 84 -35.04 3.83 1.52
N LEU A 85 -34.52 2.79 2.16
CA LEU A 85 -33.15 2.30 1.95
C LEU A 85 -32.99 1.76 0.53
N LYS A 86 -34.01 1.08 -0.01
CA LYS A 86 -34.03 0.60 -1.39
C LYS A 86 -33.82 1.74 -2.38
N ALA A 87 -34.58 2.83 -2.25
CA ALA A 87 -34.46 3.99 -3.12
C ALA A 87 -33.08 4.63 -2.98
N LEU A 88 -32.56 4.75 -1.76
CA LEU A 88 -31.24 5.30 -1.49
C LEU A 88 -30.12 4.46 -2.14
N VAL A 89 -30.19 3.13 -2.04
CA VAL A 89 -29.21 2.23 -2.66
C VAL A 89 -29.25 2.36 -4.18
N ILE A 90 -30.43 2.46 -4.79
CA ILE A 90 -30.58 2.63 -6.24
C ILE A 90 -30.02 3.99 -6.67
N ASP A 91 -30.33 5.07 -5.95
CA ASP A 91 -29.80 6.41 -6.23
C ASP A 91 -28.26 6.44 -6.15
N LEU A 92 -27.68 5.84 -5.10
CA LEU A 92 -26.24 5.71 -4.97
C LEU A 92 -25.63 4.84 -6.07
N TRP A 93 -26.33 3.79 -6.51
CA TRP A 93 -25.90 2.94 -7.62
C TRP A 93 -25.90 3.70 -8.96
N GLN A 94 -26.91 4.52 -9.21
CA GLN A 94 -27.01 5.35 -10.41
C GLN A 94 -25.94 6.45 -10.46
N LYS A 95 -25.45 6.89 -9.30
CA LYS A 95 -24.32 7.82 -9.21
C LYS A 95 -22.97 7.18 -9.56
N ILE A 96 -22.88 5.85 -9.67
CA ILE A 96 -21.67 5.19 -10.14
C ILE A 96 -21.51 5.50 -11.64
N PRO A 97 -20.40 6.15 -12.06
CA PRO A 97 -20.19 6.50 -13.46
C PRO A 97 -20.23 5.27 -14.37
N GLU A 98 -20.84 5.42 -15.56
CA GLU A 98 -20.78 4.39 -16.58
C GLU A 98 -19.32 4.02 -16.90
N GLY A 99 -19.04 2.72 -16.97
CA GLY A 99 -17.68 2.22 -17.22
C GLY A 99 -16.75 2.23 -16.00
N PHE A 100 -17.20 2.64 -14.80
CA PHE A 100 -16.40 2.60 -13.56
C PHE A 100 -15.71 1.26 -13.34
N TRP A 101 -16.45 0.15 -13.48
CA TRP A 101 -15.92 -1.21 -13.25
C TRP A 101 -14.84 -1.61 -14.26
N PHE A 102 -15.01 -1.24 -15.54
CA PHE A 102 -13.99 -1.47 -16.56
C PHE A 102 -12.75 -0.61 -16.34
N SER A 103 -12.93 0.65 -15.96
CA SER A 103 -11.84 1.57 -15.60
C SER A 103 -11.05 1.07 -14.39
N LEU A 104 -11.76 0.57 -13.37
CA LEU A 104 -11.16 -0.07 -12.19
C LEU A 104 -10.34 -1.30 -12.58
N LEU A 105 -10.92 -2.23 -13.35
CA LEU A 105 -10.23 -3.44 -13.80
C LEU A 105 -8.96 -3.10 -14.59
N TRP A 106 -9.06 -2.18 -15.55
CA TRP A 106 -7.92 -1.78 -16.37
C TRP A 106 -6.81 -1.10 -15.55
N THR A 107 -7.20 -0.33 -14.54
CA THR A 107 -6.23 0.28 -13.62
C THR A 107 -5.55 -0.75 -12.74
N LEU A 108 -6.29 -1.74 -12.22
CA LEU A 108 -5.69 -2.85 -11.48
C LEU A 108 -4.70 -3.64 -12.33
N ILE A 109 -5.01 -3.89 -13.61
CA ILE A 109 -4.09 -4.52 -14.57
C ILE A 109 -2.84 -3.66 -14.76
N ARG A 110 -2.99 -2.34 -14.97
CA ARG A 110 -1.86 -1.41 -15.11
C ARG A 110 -0.96 -1.40 -13.87
N ILE A 111 -1.55 -1.39 -12.67
CA ILE A 111 -0.80 -1.46 -11.40
C ILE A 111 -0.05 -2.79 -11.30
N ALA A 112 -0.70 -3.91 -11.63
CA ALA A 112 -0.06 -5.22 -11.60
C ALA A 112 1.13 -5.30 -12.57
N VAL A 113 0.96 -4.83 -13.81
CA VAL A 113 2.03 -4.74 -14.81
C VAL A 113 3.16 -3.85 -14.30
N LEU A 114 2.85 -2.68 -13.73
CA LEU A 114 3.86 -1.77 -13.18
C LEU A 114 4.66 -2.44 -12.05
N ILE A 115 4.00 -3.18 -11.14
CA ILE A 115 4.69 -3.94 -10.09
C ILE A 115 5.65 -4.98 -10.69
N VAL A 116 5.22 -5.72 -11.72
CA VAL A 116 6.07 -6.73 -12.39
C VAL A 116 7.28 -6.09 -13.07
N VAL A 117 7.06 -5.03 -13.84
CA VAL A 117 8.14 -4.29 -14.52
C VAL A 117 9.11 -3.69 -13.50
N VAL A 118 8.60 -3.07 -12.44
CA VAL A 118 9.43 -2.51 -11.36
C VAL A 118 10.27 -3.60 -10.70
N ARG A 119 9.71 -4.77 -10.39
CA ARG A 119 10.48 -5.90 -9.84
C ARG A 119 11.61 -6.33 -10.78
N TYR A 120 11.35 -6.41 -12.09
CA TYR A 120 12.36 -6.76 -13.08
C TYR A 120 13.49 -5.71 -13.14
N VAL A 121 13.14 -4.43 -13.20
CA VAL A 121 14.10 -3.31 -13.24
C VAL A 121 14.92 -3.25 -11.96
N LEU A 122 14.28 -3.37 -10.80
CA LEU A 122 14.96 -3.42 -9.50
C LEU A 122 16.02 -4.52 -9.44
N LYS A 123 15.69 -5.73 -9.92
CA LYS A 123 16.64 -6.84 -9.97
C LYS A 123 17.89 -6.48 -10.80
N LYS A 124 17.71 -5.82 -11.94
CA LYS A 124 18.84 -5.39 -12.80
C LYS A 124 19.67 -4.29 -12.14
N ILE A 125 19.02 -3.30 -11.52
CA ILE A 125 19.69 -2.20 -10.81
C ILE A 125 20.51 -2.73 -9.64
N TYR A 126 19.95 -3.66 -8.85
CA TYR A 126 20.67 -4.25 -7.71
C TYR A 126 21.90 -5.04 -8.15
N VAL A 127 21.79 -5.88 -9.17
CA VAL A 127 22.96 -6.58 -9.74
C VAL A 127 24.03 -5.60 -10.24
N PHE A 128 23.63 -4.46 -10.82
CA PHE A 128 24.56 -3.42 -11.24
C PHE A 128 25.25 -2.76 -10.03
N LEU A 129 24.49 -2.41 -8.99
CA LEU A 129 25.01 -1.79 -7.78
C LEU A 129 25.99 -2.71 -7.05
N ASP A 130 25.67 -3.99 -6.91
CA ASP A 130 26.54 -4.98 -6.27
C ASP A 130 27.89 -5.08 -7.01
N LYS A 131 27.86 -5.14 -8.35
CA LYS A 131 29.08 -5.11 -9.16
C LYS A 131 29.91 -3.83 -9.00
N GLN A 132 29.26 -2.68 -8.82
CA GLN A 132 29.97 -1.42 -8.60
C GLN A 132 30.56 -1.32 -7.19
N GLN A 133 29.85 -1.87 -6.19
CA GLN A 133 30.33 -1.99 -4.83
C GLN A 133 31.59 -2.85 -4.78
N GLU A 134 31.56 -4.07 -5.36
CA GLU A 134 32.71 -4.96 -5.45
C GLU A 134 33.92 -4.29 -6.12
N LYS A 135 33.69 -3.61 -7.25
CA LYS A 135 34.75 -2.84 -7.95
C LYS A 135 35.32 -1.71 -7.10
N THR A 136 34.50 -1.07 -6.26
CA THR A 136 34.94 0.04 -5.40
C THR A 136 35.76 -0.48 -4.22
N ILE A 137 35.34 -1.61 -3.62
CA ILE A 137 36.07 -2.30 -2.55
C ILE A 137 37.39 -2.86 -3.07
N ALA A 138 37.39 -3.49 -4.26
CA ALA A 138 38.58 -4.07 -4.87
C ALA A 138 39.69 -3.05 -5.14
N LYS A 139 39.33 -1.78 -5.37
CA LYS A 139 40.31 -0.69 -5.53
C LYS A 139 41.08 -0.37 -4.25
N ARG A 140 40.65 -0.87 -3.07
CA ARG A 140 41.24 -0.62 -1.73
C ARG A 140 41.54 0.85 -1.42
N ARG A 141 40.87 1.78 -2.11
CA ARG A 141 41.04 3.23 -1.97
C ARG A 141 40.22 3.81 -0.83
N TYR A 142 39.19 3.10 -0.40
CA TYR A 142 38.22 3.57 0.58
C TYR A 142 38.10 2.53 1.69
N ASN A 143 37.72 2.98 2.89
CA ASN A 143 37.31 2.06 3.95
C ASN A 143 36.09 1.24 3.46
N THR A 144 36.23 -0.07 3.45
CA THR A 144 35.19 -1.03 3.04
C THR A 144 33.86 -0.79 3.74
N GLU A 145 33.88 -0.52 5.05
CA GLU A 145 32.67 -0.29 5.86
C GLU A 145 31.91 0.96 5.38
N ASN A 146 32.63 2.04 5.06
CA ASN A 146 32.02 3.26 4.52
C ASN A 146 31.43 3.03 3.11
N VAL A 147 32.08 2.23 2.28
CA VAL A 147 31.55 1.86 0.95
C VAL A 147 30.27 1.05 1.11
N GLU A 148 30.26 0.03 1.97
CA GLU A 148 29.08 -0.78 2.25
C GLU A 148 27.90 0.06 2.76
N LEU A 149 28.14 1.01 3.67
CA LEU A 149 27.10 1.91 4.17
C LEU A 149 26.47 2.78 3.07
N VAL A 150 27.29 3.35 2.17
CA VAL A 150 26.81 4.16 1.05
C VAL A 150 25.95 3.33 0.10
N TYR A 151 26.42 2.14 -0.29
CA TYR A 151 25.69 1.26 -1.21
C TYR A 151 24.40 0.71 -0.57
N LEU A 152 24.43 0.38 0.72
CA LEU A 152 23.23 -0.01 1.48
C LEU A 152 22.19 1.12 1.47
N ARG A 153 22.62 2.37 1.66
CA ARG A 153 21.71 3.52 1.63
C ARG A 153 21.13 3.75 0.24
N ILE A 154 21.95 3.66 -0.81
CA ILE A 154 21.48 3.74 -2.20
C ILE A 154 20.43 2.64 -2.48
N HIS A 155 20.71 1.41 -2.07
CA HIS A 155 19.81 0.27 -2.24
C HIS A 155 18.45 0.52 -1.55
N ASN A 156 18.47 1.01 -0.30
CA ASN A 156 17.28 1.36 0.45
C ASN A 156 16.51 2.54 -0.17
N THR A 157 17.19 3.60 -0.59
CA THR A 157 16.58 4.75 -1.27
C THR A 157 15.82 4.32 -2.52
N ILE A 158 16.44 3.47 -3.34
CA ILE A 158 15.81 2.92 -4.54
C ILE A 158 14.58 2.10 -4.15
N LYS A 159 14.72 1.16 -3.20
CA LYS A 159 13.62 0.31 -2.72
C LYS A 159 12.41 1.13 -2.26
N TYR A 160 12.63 2.11 -1.37
CA TYR A 160 11.55 2.90 -0.79
C TYR A 160 10.93 3.87 -1.78
N THR A 161 11.71 4.48 -2.68
CA THR A 161 11.17 5.30 -3.78
C THR A 161 10.19 4.51 -4.63
N PHE A 162 10.54 3.28 -5.00
CA PHE A 162 9.65 2.42 -5.79
C PHE A 162 8.38 2.03 -5.03
N VAL A 163 8.50 1.66 -3.74
CA VAL A 163 7.34 1.33 -2.90
C VAL A 163 6.40 2.53 -2.78
N LEU A 164 6.93 3.72 -2.47
CA LEU A 164 6.14 4.96 -2.37
C LEU A 164 5.50 5.32 -3.72
N GLY A 165 6.20 5.14 -4.83
CA GLY A 165 5.65 5.37 -6.17
C GLY A 165 4.47 4.46 -6.51
N VAL A 166 4.54 3.17 -6.13
CA VAL A 166 3.42 2.23 -6.28
C VAL A 166 2.25 2.65 -5.40
N ILE A 167 2.49 3.02 -4.13
CA ILE A 167 1.45 3.48 -3.21
C ILE A 167 0.77 4.74 -3.77
N TYR A 168 1.54 5.74 -4.20
CA TYR A 168 1.02 6.95 -4.82
C TYR A 168 0.10 6.63 -6.01
N ARG A 169 0.52 5.71 -6.91
CA ARG A 169 -0.30 5.31 -8.06
C ARG A 169 -1.61 4.63 -7.66
N ILE A 170 -1.61 3.81 -6.60
CA ILE A 170 -2.83 3.19 -6.07
C ILE A 170 -3.76 4.27 -5.50
N VAL A 171 -3.24 5.18 -4.68
CA VAL A 171 -4.05 6.23 -4.02
C VAL A 171 -4.61 7.21 -5.04
N HIS A 172 -3.80 7.65 -6.01
CA HIS A 172 -4.20 8.61 -7.05
C HIS A 172 -5.30 8.10 -7.98
N PHE A 173 -5.49 6.77 -8.07
CA PHE A 173 -6.58 6.21 -8.87
C PHE A 173 -7.96 6.52 -8.29
N PHE A 174 -8.09 6.60 -6.96
CA PHE A 174 -9.37 6.83 -6.32
C PHE A 174 -9.70 8.33 -6.27
N PRO A 175 -10.78 8.79 -6.92
CA PRO A 175 -11.11 10.23 -6.96
C PRO A 175 -11.33 10.83 -5.57
N PHE A 176 -11.89 10.04 -4.64
CA PHE A 176 -12.11 10.46 -3.25
C PHE A 176 -10.82 10.48 -2.39
N LEU A 177 -9.69 10.04 -2.93
CA LEU A 177 -8.37 10.12 -2.28
C LEU A 177 -7.46 11.13 -2.99
N LEU A 178 -8.00 12.03 -3.82
CA LEU A 178 -7.20 12.93 -4.64
C LEU A 178 -6.29 13.83 -3.78
N GLU A 179 -6.81 14.43 -2.71
CA GLU A 179 -5.98 15.26 -1.81
C GLU A 179 -4.89 14.42 -1.13
N VAL A 180 -5.25 13.22 -0.66
CA VAL A 180 -4.30 12.27 -0.05
C VAL A 180 -3.21 11.89 -1.07
N SER A 181 -3.57 11.72 -2.34
CA SER A 181 -2.62 11.37 -3.40
C SER A 181 -1.58 12.47 -3.62
N TYR A 182 -1.96 13.75 -3.54
CA TYR A 182 -1.02 14.86 -3.65
C TYR A 182 -0.08 14.94 -2.44
N VAL A 183 -0.57 14.65 -1.23
CA VAL A 183 0.29 14.53 -0.05
C VAL A 183 1.33 13.42 -0.24
N PHE A 184 0.94 12.26 -0.77
CA PHE A 184 1.89 11.19 -1.10
C PHE A 184 2.91 11.59 -2.17
N LEU A 185 2.50 12.37 -3.17
CA LEU A 185 3.42 12.89 -4.20
C LEU A 185 4.46 13.84 -3.60
N VAL A 186 4.02 14.78 -2.76
CA VAL A 186 4.93 15.70 -2.06
C VAL A 186 5.89 14.91 -1.15
N ALA A 187 5.38 13.94 -0.40
CA ALA A 187 6.21 13.07 0.44
C ALA A 187 7.23 12.26 -0.37
N LEU A 188 6.85 11.75 -1.56
CA LEU A 188 7.77 11.07 -2.48
C LEU A 188 8.90 11.99 -2.94
N ILE A 189 8.57 13.22 -3.36
CA ILE A 189 9.54 14.22 -3.82
C ILE A 189 10.50 14.60 -2.68
N LEU A 190 9.95 14.92 -1.51
CA LEU A 190 10.76 15.27 -0.32
C LEU A 190 11.67 14.12 0.10
N PHE A 191 11.16 12.89 0.13
CA PHE A 191 11.96 11.69 0.41
C PHE A 191 13.13 11.58 -0.56
N PHE A 192 12.86 11.74 -1.86
CA PHE A 192 13.89 11.64 -2.89
C PHE A 192 14.98 12.72 -2.75
N ILE A 193 14.59 13.98 -2.51
CA ILE A 193 15.52 15.10 -2.30
C ILE A 193 16.41 14.85 -1.08
N VAL A 194 15.80 14.48 0.05
CA VAL A 194 16.53 14.22 1.31
C VAL A 194 17.46 13.02 1.13
N ALA A 195 16.99 11.93 0.53
CA ALA A 195 17.79 10.74 0.30
C ALA A 195 18.98 11.01 -0.62
N LEU A 196 18.81 11.82 -1.68
CA LEU A 196 19.89 12.28 -2.55
C LEU A 196 20.92 13.12 -1.79
N GLY A 197 20.47 14.12 -1.03
CA GLY A 197 21.36 15.00 -0.25
C GLY A 197 22.20 14.22 0.76
N ILE A 198 21.56 13.28 1.47
CA ILE A 198 22.25 12.38 2.40
C ILE A 198 23.28 11.49 1.67
N THR A 199 22.89 10.89 0.55
CA THR A 199 23.78 10.03 -0.24
C THR A 199 24.99 10.81 -0.77
N LEU A 200 24.77 12.03 -1.28
CA LEU A 200 25.83 12.93 -1.73
C LEU A 200 26.80 13.28 -0.62
N LYS A 201 26.29 13.63 0.58
CA LYS A 201 27.12 13.91 1.75
C LYS A 201 28.04 12.73 2.08
N GLU A 202 27.53 11.51 2.10
CA GLU A 202 28.34 10.32 2.40
C GLU A 202 29.35 10.01 1.30
N VAL A 203 28.99 10.20 0.03
CA VAL A 203 29.95 10.09 -1.09
C VAL A 203 31.08 11.12 -0.95
N ILE A 204 30.76 12.35 -0.53
CA ILE A 204 31.77 13.39 -0.27
C ILE A 204 32.68 12.99 0.90
N LEU A 205 32.12 12.49 2.00
CA LEU A 205 32.90 12.02 3.16
C LEU A 205 33.83 10.85 2.78
N MET A 206 33.32 9.90 2.00
CA MET A 206 34.10 8.80 1.44
C MET A 206 35.25 9.31 0.56
N ARG A 207 35.02 10.37 -0.24
CA ARG A 207 36.09 11.02 -1.03
C ARG A 207 37.06 11.84 -0.19
N ALA A 208 36.61 12.44 0.92
CA ALA A 208 37.46 13.24 1.79
C ALA A 208 38.42 12.36 2.62
N SER A 209 38.02 11.13 2.96
CA SER A 209 38.90 10.17 3.65
C SER A 209 40.10 9.71 2.82
N LEU A 210 40.17 10.06 1.53
CA LEU A 210 41.33 9.86 0.66
C LEU A 210 42.39 10.97 0.75
N ARG A 211 42.04 12.13 1.33
CA ARG A 211 42.92 13.32 1.35
C ARG A 211 43.71 13.46 2.66
N LYS A 212 43.63 12.48 3.55
CA LYS A 212 44.52 12.31 4.71
C LYS A 212 45.36 11.08 4.48
#